data_AF-A0A3C1GLU4-F1
#
_entry.id   AF-A0A3C1GLU4-F1
#
_cell.length_a   1.000
_cell.length_b   1.000
_cell.length_c   1.000
_cell.angle_alpha   90.00
_cell.angle_beta   90.00
_cell.angle_gamma   90.00
#
_symmetry.space_group_name_H-M   'P 1'
#
loop_
_entity.id
_entity.type
_entity.pdbx_description
1 polymer ?
#
loop_
_entity_poly.entity_id
_entity_poly.type
_entity_poly.pdbx_seq_one_letter_code
_entity_poly.pdbx_strand_id
1 'polypeptide(L)' 'MSLGRDDGSVRLRVEDDGVGFEPGARPGVGRGLRNMSERARRLGGELSVTSAQGRGTRIALRIPRAPAS' A
#
# COMPACT_ATOMS: atom_id res chain seq x y z
N MET A 1 -6.43 -8.08 6.63
CA MET A 1 -6.76 -6.90 5.80
C MET A 1 -7.76 -6.03 6.53
N SER A 2 -7.58 -4.70 6.53
CA SER A 2 -8.52 -3.75 7.13
C SER A 2 -8.76 -2.55 6.20
N LEU A 3 -10.01 -2.12 6.08
CA LEU A 3 -10.41 -0.93 5.35
C LEU A 3 -11.12 0.02 6.32
N GLY A 4 -10.73 1.29 6.31
CA GLY A 4 -11.29 2.31 7.20
C GLY A 4 -11.41 3.65 6.51
N ARG A 5 -12.12 4.56 7.17
CA ARG A 5 -12.25 5.96 6.78
C ARG A 5 -11.87 6.82 7.98
N ASP A 6 -11.22 7.93 7.72
CA ASP A 6 -11.00 9.00 8.69
C ASP A 6 -11.49 10.33 8.11
N ASP A 7 -11.23 11.43 8.82
CA ASP A 7 -11.63 12.76 8.37
C ASP A 7 -10.85 13.15 7.10
N GLY A 8 -11.54 13.02 5.97
CA GLY A 8 -10.99 13.34 4.66
C GLY A 8 -10.18 12.25 3.95
N SER A 9 -10.08 11.01 4.46
CA SER A 9 -9.38 9.94 3.72
C SER A 9 -9.95 8.52 3.88
N VAL A 10 -9.64 7.65 2.92
CA VAL A 10 -9.82 6.21 2.99
C VAL A 10 -8.46 5.57 3.25
N ARG A 11 -8.41 4.65 4.22
CA ARG A 11 -7.21 3.89 4.57
C ARG A 11 -7.42 2.41 4.34
N LEU A 12 -6.52 1.77 3.60
CA LEU A 12 -6.48 0.32 3.43
C LEU A 12 -5.16 -0.21 3.97
N ARG A 13 -5.22 -1.35 4.64
CA ARG A 13 -4.03 -2.05 5.10
C ARG A 13 -4.12 -3.56 4.87
N VAL A 14 -3.05 -4.09 4.29
CA VAL A 14 -2.86 -5.52 4.05
C VAL A 14 -1.60 -5.95 4.78
N GLU A 15 -1.71 -7.05 5.52
CA GLU A 15 -0.62 -7.63 6.30
C GLU A 15 -0.64 -9.15 6.10
N ASP A 16 0.54 -9.72 5.92
CA ASP A 16 0.80 -11.15 5.97
C ASP A 16 2.03 -11.42 6.85
N ASP A 17 2.11 -12.65 7.34
CA ASP A 17 3.18 -13.21 8.17
C ASP A 17 4.13 -14.12 7.35
N GLY A 18 4.18 -13.91 6.04
CA GLY A 18 5.03 -14.68 5.14
C GLY A 18 6.52 -14.41 5.29
N VAL A 19 7.31 -14.94 4.36
CA VAL A 19 8.78 -14.80 4.38
C VAL A 19 9.29 -13.38 4.18
N GLY A 20 8.44 -12.45 3.73
CA GLY A 20 8.82 -11.09 3.40
C GLY A 20 9.85 -10.98 2.27
N PHE A 21 10.30 -9.75 1.99
CA PHE A 21 11.27 -9.43 0.97
C PHE A 21 11.95 -8.07 1.25
N GLU A 22 13.10 -7.84 0.63
CA GLU A 22 13.78 -6.53 0.67
C GLU A 22 13.17 -5.58 -0.39
N PRO A 23 12.52 -4.48 0.04
CA PRO A 23 11.96 -3.50 -0.90
C PRO A 23 13.05 -2.90 -1.78
N GLY A 24 12.86 -2.92 -3.10
CA GLY A 24 13.81 -2.34 -4.06
C GLY A 24 15.00 -3.23 -4.45
N ALA A 25 15.21 -4.37 -3.78
CA ALA A 25 16.32 -5.29 -4.09
C ALA A 25 16.20 -5.98 -5.47
N ARG A 26 14.99 -6.00 -6.06
CA ARG A 26 14.75 -6.55 -7.41
C ARG A 26 13.85 -5.63 -8.24
N PRO A 27 14.39 -4.57 -8.84
CA PRO A 27 13.65 -3.78 -9.82
C PRO A 27 13.22 -4.70 -10.98
N GLY A 28 11.91 -4.86 -11.20
CA GLY A 28 11.36 -5.57 -12.38
C GLY A 28 10.69 -6.92 -12.14
N VAL A 29 10.70 -7.49 -10.94
CA VAL A 29 9.94 -8.73 -10.65
C VAL A 29 8.52 -8.37 -10.18
N GLY A 30 7.52 -8.65 -11.02
CA GLY A 30 6.10 -8.41 -10.74
C GLY A 30 5.65 -6.97 -10.97
N ARG A 31 4.38 -6.79 -11.39
CA ARG A 31 3.78 -5.46 -11.65
C ARG A 31 2.85 -4.97 -10.54
N GLY A 32 2.57 -5.82 -9.53
CA GLY A 32 1.55 -5.56 -8.50
C GLY A 32 1.79 -4.28 -7.70
N LEU A 33 2.90 -4.20 -6.95
CA LEU A 33 3.22 -3.04 -6.10
C LEU A 33 3.34 -1.74 -6.91
N ARG A 34 3.96 -1.80 -8.11
CA ARG A 34 4.08 -0.65 -9.00
C ARG A 34 2.71 -0.14 -9.45
N ASN A 35 1.85 -1.04 -9.95
CA ASN A 35 0.49 -0.68 -10.37
C ASN A 35 -0.33 -0.11 -9.20
N MET A 36 -0.18 -0.66 -7.99
CA MET A 36 -0.86 -0.13 -6.80
C MET A 36 -0.37 1.27 -6.42
N SER A 37 0.94 1.51 -6.46
CA SER A 37 1.54 2.83 -6.21
C SER A 37 1.10 3.87 -7.26
N GLU A 38 1.10 3.50 -8.55
CA GLU A 38 0.62 4.36 -9.64
C GLU A 38 -0.87 4.71 -9.46
N ARG A 39 -1.71 3.73 -9.11
CA ARG A 39 -3.15 3.97 -8.84
C ARG A 39 -3.35 4.88 -7.64
N ALA A 40 -2.58 4.69 -6.56
CA ALA A 40 -2.64 5.56 -5.39
C ALA A 40 -2.32 7.02 -5.76
N ARG A 41 -1.22 7.23 -6.50
CA ARG A 41 -0.83 8.56 -6.99
C ARG A 41 -1.88 9.20 -7.89
N ARG A 42 -2.49 8.44 -8.81
CA ARG A 42 -3.57 8.95 -9.68
C ARG A 42 -4.79 9.45 -8.90
N LEU A 43 -5.01 8.94 -7.69
CA LEU A 43 -6.09 9.35 -6.80
C LEU A 43 -5.63 10.40 -5.77
N GLY A 44 -4.44 11.00 -5.93
CA GLY A 44 -3.89 11.97 -4.98
C GLY A 44 -3.46 11.37 -3.64
N GLY A 45 -3.35 10.04 -3.58
CA GLY A 45 -2.97 9.32 -2.38
C GLY A 45 -1.56 8.77 -2.39
N GLU A 46 -1.25 8.01 -1.36
CA GLU A 46 0.05 7.45 -1.08
C GLU A 46 -0.05 5.96 -0.71
N LEU A 47 0.98 5.20 -1.07
CA LEU A 47 1.12 3.80 -0.71
C LEU A 47 2.52 3.60 -0.13
N SER A 48 2.58 2.95 1.02
CA SER A 48 3.82 2.50 1.65
C SER A 48 3.85 0.98 1.76
N VAL A 49 5.05 0.43 1.63
CA VAL A 49 5.32 -1.00 1.77
C VAL A 49 6.45 -1.16 2.78
N THR A 50 6.21 -1.99 3.79
CA THR A 50 7.22 -2.41 4.76
C THR A 50 7.30 -3.92 4.69
N SER A 51 8.48 -4.45 4.41
CA SER A 51 8.75 -5.88 4.42
C SER A 51 10.22 -6.08 4.76
N ALA A 52 10.52 -7.24 5.34
CA ALA A 52 11.87 -7.72 5.59
C ALA A 52 11.83 -9.24 5.68
N GLN A 53 12.96 -9.89 5.41
CA GLN A 53 13.03 -11.35 5.47
C GLN A 53 12.64 -11.87 6.87
N GLY A 54 11.67 -12.79 6.92
CA GLY A 54 11.12 -13.37 8.15
C GLY A 54 10.18 -12.46 8.95
N ARG A 55 9.77 -11.31 8.40
CA ARG A 55 8.91 -10.31 9.08
C ARG A 55 7.57 -10.09 8.38
N GLY A 56 7.25 -10.89 7.37
CA GLY A 56 6.05 -10.71 6.56
C GLY A 56 6.09 -9.45 5.69
N THR A 57 4.92 -9.04 5.24
CA THR A 57 4.74 -7.83 4.42
C THR A 57 3.58 -7.02 4.96
N ARG A 58 3.73 -5.70 4.89
CA ARG A 58 2.70 -4.73 5.24
C ARG A 58 2.58 -3.69 4.16
N ILE A 59 1.38 -3.53 3.64
CA ILE A 59 1.03 -2.51 2.64
C ILE A 59 0.01 -1.58 3.30
N ALA A 60 0.30 -0.28 3.31
CA ALA A 60 -0.60 0.75 3.79
C ALA A 60 -0.88 1.76 2.68
N LEU A 61 -2.17 1.97 2.39
CA LEU A 61 -2.68 2.88 1.37
C LEU A 61 -3.52 3.96 2.07
N ARG A 62 -3.31 5.23 1.68
CA ARG A 62 -4.15 6.35 2.09
C ARG A 62 -4.55 7.16 0.85
N ILE A 63 -5.86 7.31 0.64
CA ILE A 63 -6.42 8.08 -0.47
C ILE A 63 -7.29 9.20 0.10
N PRO A 64 -7.06 10.48 -0.26
CA PRO A 64 -7.97 11.56 0.08
C PRO A 64 -9.39 11.26 -0.41
N ARG A 65 -10.38 11.51 0.43
CA ARG A 65 -11.79 11.48 0.04
C ARG A 65 -12.12 12.83 -0.55
N ALA A 66 -12.75 12.82 -1.73
CA ALA A 66 -13.45 14.01 -2.18
C ALA A 66 -14.46 14.43 -1.10
N PRO A 67 -14.66 15.74 -0.89
CA PRO A 67 -15.72 16.22 -0.01
C PRO A 67 -17.05 15.60 -0.43
N ALA A 68 -17.88 15.24 0.54
CA ALA A 68 -19.24 14.80 0.25
C ALA A 68 -19.95 15.98 -0.43
N SER A 69 -20.45 15.77 -1.64
CA SER A 69 -21.32 16.71 -2.35
C SER A 69 -22.68 16.79 -1.68
#